data_AF-A0AA45QR94-F1
#
_entry.id   AF-A0AA45QR94-F1
#
_cell.length_a   1.000
_cell.length_b   1.000
_cell.length_c   1.000
_cell.angle_alpha   90.00
_cell.angle_beta   90.00
_cell.angle_gamma   90.00
#
_symmetry.space_group_name_H-M   'P 1'
#
loop_
_entity.id
_entity.type
_entity.pdbx_description
1 polymer ?
#
loop_
_entity_poly.entity_id
_entity_poly.type
_entity_poly.pdbx_seq_one_letter_code
_entity_poly.pdbx_strand_id
1 'polypeptide(L)'
;MLEQNFKKMIDEAMSTGQATYQAWQVDFVDNELIIAHNGGNCARFIIQGWQKGELIYSGICTATERPILDEITLYMLGVEN
;
A
#
# COMPACT_ATOMS: atom_id res chain seq x y z
N MET A 1 -12.44 0.75 7.06
CA MET A 1 -12.17 0.50 5.63
C MET A 1 -12.35 -0.97 5.30
N LEU A 2 -13.28 -1.33 4.40
CA LEU A 2 -13.37 -2.72 3.91
C LEU A 2 -12.05 -3.07 3.21
N GLU A 3 -11.32 -4.08 3.71
CA GLU A 3 -10.03 -4.55 3.20
C GLU A 3 -9.98 -4.69 1.67
N GLN A 4 -11.12 -5.03 1.05
CA GLN A 4 -11.30 -5.14 -0.39
C GLN A 4 -11.02 -3.83 -1.15
N ASN A 5 -11.40 -2.68 -0.61
CA ASN A 5 -11.15 -1.39 -1.27
C ASN A 5 -9.66 -1.05 -1.25
N PHE A 6 -8.96 -1.37 -0.16
CA PHE A 6 -7.54 -1.08 -0.03
C PHE A 6 -6.68 -1.99 -0.91
N LYS A 7 -7.04 -3.28 -0.99
CA LYS A 7 -6.42 -4.19 -1.96
C LYS A 7 -6.57 -3.69 -3.39
N LYS A 8 -7.77 -3.25 -3.78
CA LYS A 8 -8.02 -2.70 -5.11
C LYS A 8 -7.14 -1.47 -5.40
N MET A 9 -6.97 -0.59 -4.42
CA MET A 9 -6.07 0.56 -4.56
C MET A 9 -4.62 0.13 -4.77
N ILE A 10 -4.14 -0.87 -4.03
CA ILE A 10 -2.78 -1.38 -4.20
C ILE A 10 -2.60 -1.96 -5.61
N ASP A 11 -3.53 -2.81 -6.05
CA ASP A 11 -3.49 -3.43 -7.38
C ASP A 11 -3.53 -2.35 -8.49
N GLU A 12 -4.35 -1.31 -8.32
CA GLU A 12 -4.43 -0.18 -9.24
C GLU A 12 -3.13 0.64 -9.24
N ALA A 13 -2.62 1.03 -8.07
CA ALA A 13 -1.38 1.80 -7.95
C ALA A 13 -0.19 1.07 -8.57
N MET A 14 -0.09 -0.25 -8.43
CA MET A 14 0.95 -1.03 -9.09
C MET A 14 0.85 -1.03 -10.61
N SER A 15 -0.36 -0.93 -11.15
CA SER A 15 -0.61 -0.93 -12.60
C SER A 15 -0.42 0.47 -13.22
N THR A 16 -0.81 1.52 -12.49
CA THR A 16 -0.89 2.89 -13.01
C THR A 16 0.15 3.85 -12.41
N GLY A 17 0.85 3.44 -11.35
CA GLY A 17 1.75 4.26 -10.55
C GLY A 17 1.09 4.93 -9.33
N GLN A 18 -0.25 5.05 -9.30
CA GLN A 18 -0.98 5.70 -8.21
C GLN A 18 -2.45 5.29 -8.16
N ALA A 19 -3.00 5.15 -6.96
CA ALA A 19 -4.43 5.00 -6.72
C ALA A 19 -4.90 5.88 -5.56
N THR A 20 -6.10 6.44 -5.68
CA THR A 20 -6.70 7.29 -4.65
C THR A 20 -8.12 6.85 -4.33
N TYR A 21 -8.47 6.80 -3.04
CA TYR A 21 -9.81 6.49 -2.57
C TYR A 21 -10.11 7.29 -1.31
N GLN A 22 -11.12 8.17 -1.39
CA GLN A 22 -11.41 9.12 -0.31
C GLN A 22 -10.16 9.93 0.06
N ALA A 23 -9.76 9.91 1.33
CA ALA A 23 -8.57 10.58 1.83
C ALA A 23 -7.29 9.73 1.72
N TRP A 24 -7.38 8.50 1.23
CA TRP A 24 -6.25 7.59 1.05
C TRP A 24 -5.64 7.73 -0.34
N GLN A 25 -4.32 7.64 -0.38
CA GLN A 25 -3.52 7.59 -1.59
C GLN A 25 -2.50 6.46 -1.43
N VAL A 26 -2.32 5.68 -2.49
CA VAL A 26 -1.28 4.67 -2.62
C VAL A 26 -0.48 5.00 -3.87
N ASP A 27 0.81 5.24 -3.72
CA ASP A 27 1.74 5.46 -4.83
C ASP A 27 2.63 4.23 -4.99
N PHE A 28 2.88 3.82 -6.23
CA PHE A 28 3.88 2.79 -6.55
C PHE A 28 4.99 3.39 -7.40
N VAL A 29 6.17 3.55 -6.82
CA VAL A 29 7.33 4.18 -7.45
C VAL A 29 8.60 3.48 -7.01
N ASP A 30 9.53 3.22 -7.94
CA ASP A 30 10.83 2.61 -7.64
C ASP A 30 10.77 1.31 -6.80
N ASN A 31 9.75 0.48 -7.05
CA ASN A 31 9.43 -0.72 -6.26
C ASN A 31 9.03 -0.45 -4.81
N GLU A 32 8.44 0.71 -4.54
CA GLU A 32 7.94 1.07 -3.23
C GLU A 32 6.46 1.40 -3.29
N LEU A 33 5.69 0.86 -2.34
CA LEU A 33 4.32 1.28 -2.11
C LEU A 33 4.31 2.30 -0.98
N ILE A 34 3.93 3.54 -1.29
CA ILE A 34 3.79 4.62 -0.33
C ILE A 34 2.30 4.82 -0.08
N ILE A 35 1.88 4.68 1.16
CA ILE A 35 0.50 4.92 1.58
C ILE A 35 0.45 6.24 2.32
N ALA A 36 -0.41 7.14 1.86
CA ALA A 36 -0.69 8.42 2.50
C ALA A 36 -2.18 8.54 2.85
N HIS A 37 -2.48 9.31 3.90
CA HIS A 37 -3.82 9.70 4.27
C HIS A 37 -3.87 11.20 4.55
N ASN A 38 -4.82 11.93 3.96
CA ASN A 38 -4.92 13.40 4.06
C ASN A 38 -3.61 14.12 3.71
N GLY A 39 -2.85 13.60 2.73
CA GLY A 39 -1.58 14.19 2.29
C GLY A 39 -0.38 13.92 3.20
N GLY A 40 -0.54 13.13 4.27
CA GLY A 40 0.57 12.68 5.12
C GLY A 40 0.92 11.22 4.87
N ASN A 41 2.21 10.91 4.68
CA ASN A 41 2.68 9.53 4.54
C ASN A 41 2.40 8.75 5.83
N CYS A 42 1.63 7.68 5.72
CA CYS A 42 1.25 6.78 6.80
C CYS A 42 2.18 5.57 6.88
N ALA A 43 2.48 5.00 5.72
CA ALA A 43 3.19 3.73 5.61
C ALA A 43 4.00 3.70 4.32
N ARG A 44 5.13 2.99 4.34
CA ARG A 44 5.94 2.71 3.16
C ARG A 44 6.29 1.24 3.16
N PHE A 45 6.11 0.57 2.02
CA PHE A 45 6.59 -0.78 1.78
C PHE A 45 7.66 -0.74 0.71
N ILE A 46 8.81 -1.33 1.00
CA ILE A 46 9.89 -1.48 0.03
C ILE A 46 9.83 -2.91 -0.50
N ILE A 47 9.62 -3.07 -1.81
CA ILE A 47 9.60 -4.38 -2.47
C ILE A 47 10.97 -4.63 -3.08
N GLN A 48 11.71 -5.59 -2.52
CA GLN A 48 13.02 -6.02 -3.04
C GLN A 48 12.91 -7.43 -3.62
N GLY A 49 12.77 -7.53 -4.94
CA GLY A 49 12.60 -8.82 -5.62
C GLY A 49 11.30 -9.52 -5.22
N TRP A 50 11.33 -10.86 -5.11
CA TRP A 50 10.17 -11.71 -4.75
C TRP A 50 9.91 -11.78 -3.24
N GLN A 51 10.44 -10.86 -2.45
CA GLN A 51 10.40 -10.92 -0.99
C GLN A 51 9.32 -9.98 -0.41
N LYS A 52 8.76 -10.41 0.73
CA LYS A 52 7.79 -9.65 1.52
C LYS A 52 8.38 -8.27 1.86
N GLY A 53 7.72 -7.21 1.42
CA GLY A 53 8.14 -5.86 1.74
C GLY A 53 7.97 -5.54 3.23
N GLU A 54 8.84 -4.69 3.77
CA GLU A 54 8.76 -4.24 5.16
C GLU A 54 7.86 -3.01 5.27
N LEU A 55 6.88 -3.06 6.19
CA LEU A 55 6.05 -1.91 6.53
C LEU A 55 6.85 -0.95 7.42
N ILE A 56 7.21 0.20 6.89
CA ILE A 56 7.79 1.32 7.64
C ILE A 56 6.65 2.28 7.98
N TYR A 57 6.21 2.26 9.23
CA TYR A 57 5.23 3.23 9.74
C TYR A 57 5.93 4.51 10.18
N SER A 58 5.58 5.64 9.57
CA SER A 58 6.20 6.94 9.84
C SER A 58 5.71 7.62 11.13
N GLY A 59 4.66 7.09 11.77
CA GLY A 59 4.07 7.69 12.97
C GLY A 59 3.09 8.83 12.73
N ILE A 60 2.98 9.36 11.51
CA ILE A 60 2.23 10.60 11.19
C ILE A 60 0.82 10.31 10.65
N CYS A 61 0.40 9.05 10.59
CA CYS A 61 -0.93 8.73 10.08
C CYS A 61 -2.01 9.27 11.03
N THR A 62 -2.70 10.33 10.60
CA THR A 62 -3.87 10.90 11.30
C THR A 62 -5.16 10.15 11.00
N ALA A 63 -5.08 9.06 10.22
CA ALA A 63 -6.23 8.21 9.95
C ALA A 63 -6.72 7.57 11.25
N THR A 64 -8.01 7.76 11.54
CA THR A 64 -8.70 7.03 12.61
C THR A 64 -8.88 5.55 12.29
N GLU A 65 -8.75 5.19 11.01
CA GLU A 65 -8.73 3.82 10.51
C GLU A 65 -7.28 3.38 10.31
N ARG A 66 -6.84 2.37 11.07
CA ARG A 66 -5.57 1.70 10.77
C ARG A 66 -5.79 0.80 9.54
N PRO A 67 -4.97 0.92 8.48
CA PRO A 67 -5.01 -0.06 7.42
C PRO A 67 -4.49 -1.36 8.02
N ILE A 68 -5.32 -2.40 8.06
CA ILE A 68 -4.92 -3.74 8.51
C ILE A 68 -4.11 -4.35 7.37
N LEU A 69 -2.82 -4.04 7.35
CA LEU A 69 -1.91 -4.45 6.29
C LEU A 69 -1.29 -5.82 6.55
N ASP A 70 -1.40 -6.33 7.78
CA ASP A 70 -0.93 -7.68 8.15
C ASP A 70 -1.72 -8.78 7.40
N GLU A 71 -2.96 -8.50 7.02
CA GLU A 71 -3.83 -9.41 6.24
C GLU A 71 -3.76 -9.18 4.73
N ILE A 72 -3.33 -7.98 4.31
CA ILE A 72 -2.93 -7.74 2.93
C ILE A 72 -1.54 -8.34 2.78
N THR A 73 -1.51 -9.67 2.78
CA THR A 73 -0.40 -10.40 2.17
C THR A 73 -0.30 -9.81 0.76
N LEU A 74 0.68 -8.93 0.58
CA LEU A 74 1.06 -8.42 -0.72
C LEU A 74 1.56 -9.66 -1.47
N TYR A 75 0.62 -10.41 -2.06
CA TYR A 75 0.85 -11.48 -3.03
C TYR A 75 1.40 -10.84 -4.31
N MET A 76 2.49 -10.11 -4.15
CA MET A 76 3.47 -9.79 -5.13
C MET A 76 4.57 -10.80 -4.79
N LEU A 77 4.83 -11.85 -5.53
CA LEU A 77 4.79 -11.98 -6.97
C LEU A 77 4.76 -13.49 -7.22
N GLY A 78 3.95 -13.94 -8.15
CA GLY A 78 3.88 -15.36 -8.48
C GLY A 78 2.61 -15.67 -9.23
N VAL A 79 2.54 -15.23 -10.48
CA VAL A 79 1.92 -16.12 -11.47
C VAL A 79 2.80 -17.36 -11.42
N GLU A 80 2.33 -18.44 -10.78
CA GLU A 80 2.90 -19.76 -11.02
C GLU A 80 2.83 -19.97 -12.54
N ASN A 81 3.99 -20.06 -13.19
CA ASN A 81 4.07 -20.70 -14.50
C ASN A 81 3.74 -22.18 -14.35
#